data_AF-A0A7L3CQT5-F1
#
_entry.id   AF-A0A7L3CQT5-F1
#
_cell.length_a   1.000
_cell.length_b   1.000
_cell.length_c   1.000
_cell.angle_alpha   90.00
_cell.angle_beta   90.00
_cell.angle_gamma   90.00
#
_symmetry.space_group_name_H-M   'P 1'
#
loop_
_entity.id
_entity.type
_entity.pdbx_description
1 polymer ?
#
loop_
_entity_poly.entity_id
_entity_poly.type
_entity_poly.pdbx_seq_one_letter_code
_entity_poly.pdbx_strand_id
1 'polypeptide(L)' 'GAAAPRGLLALPPPPGPPPFLAGLKTKTSLKRRCKDCYIVRRRGRLYVYCKTNPRHKQRKL' A
#
# COMPACT_ATOMS: atom_id res chain seq x y z
N GLY A 1 -42.39 -22.48 32.30
CA GLY A 1 -41.99 -23.16 31.04
C GLY A 1 -41.19 -22.21 30.18
N ALA A 2 -40.15 -22.74 29.54
CA ALA A 2 -39.33 -22.19 28.46
C ALA A 2 -38.46 -20.93 28.73
N ALA A 3 -37.17 -21.19 28.85
CA ALA A 3 -36.07 -20.25 28.74
C ALA A 3 -35.85 -19.82 27.29
N ALA A 4 -35.45 -18.57 27.07
CA ALA A 4 -34.88 -18.11 25.80
C ALA A 4 -33.40 -17.74 26.04
N PRO A 5 -32.44 -18.42 25.41
CA PRO A 5 -31.02 -18.12 25.60
C PRO A 5 -30.68 -16.86 24.79
N ARG A 6 -30.44 -15.74 25.47
CA ARG A 6 -29.88 -14.52 24.87
C ARG A 6 -28.36 -14.66 24.73
N GLY A 7 -27.93 -15.71 24.05
CA GLY A 7 -26.57 -15.81 23.53
C GLY A 7 -26.56 -15.17 22.15
N LEU A 8 -25.71 -14.15 21.96
CA LEU A 8 -24.96 -13.82 20.75
C LEU A 8 -24.24 -12.50 21.07
N LEU A 9 -23.10 -12.60 21.77
CA LEU A 9 -22.15 -11.49 21.89
C LEU A 9 -21.64 -11.21 20.48
N ALA A 10 -22.04 -10.08 19.90
CA ALA A 10 -21.53 -9.60 18.63
C ALA A 10 -20.01 -9.40 18.77
N LEU A 11 -19.23 -10.28 18.14
CA LEU A 11 -17.79 -10.13 18.07
C LEU A 11 -17.47 -8.79 17.38
N PRO A 12 -16.51 -8.00 17.88
CA PRO A 12 -16.07 -6.80 17.20
C PRO A 12 -15.55 -7.17 15.80
N PRO A 13 -15.80 -6.34 14.76
CA PRO A 13 -15.32 -6.62 13.43
C PRO A 13 -13.78 -6.73 13.45
N PRO A 14 -13.18 -7.64 12.66
CA PRO A 14 -11.74 -7.77 12.60
C PRO A 14 -11.09 -6.44 12.18
N PRO A 15 -9.89 -6.11 12.69
CA PRO A 15 -9.17 -4.93 12.26
C PRO A 15 -8.97 -4.99 10.74
N GLY A 16 -9.45 -3.95 10.04
CA GLY A 16 -9.28 -3.83 8.60
C GLY A 16 -7.79 -3.84 8.21
N PRO A 17 -7.45 -4.19 6.95
CA PRO A 17 -6.07 -4.24 6.51
C PRO A 17 -5.38 -2.88 6.81
N PRO A 18 -4.12 -2.88 7.26
CA PRO A 18 -3.41 -1.65 7.55
C PRO A 18 -3.46 -0.75 6.32
N PRO A 19 -3.71 0.57 6.47
CA PRO A 19 -3.77 1.48 5.35
C PRO A 19 -2.39 1.49 4.71
N PHE A 20 -2.26 0.74 3.63
CA PHE A 20 -1.17 0.83 2.66
C PHE A 20 0.21 0.80 3.33
N LEU A 21 0.71 -0.39 3.64
CA LEU A 21 2.14 -0.63 3.52
C LEU A 21 2.52 -0.16 2.11
N ALA A 22 3.12 1.02 2.03
CA ALA A 22 3.18 1.81 0.80
C ALA A 22 4.11 1.14 -0.21
N GLY A 23 3.54 0.20 -0.96
CA GLY A 23 4.18 -0.50 -2.04
C GLY A 23 4.54 0.44 -3.21
N LEU A 24 5.29 -0.12 -4.15
CA LEU A 24 5.73 0.55 -5.37
C LEU A 24 4.51 0.96 -6.23
N LYS A 25 4.31 2.26 -6.45
CA LYS A 25 3.12 2.79 -7.14
C LYS A 25 3.27 2.72 -8.66
N THR A 26 2.36 2.05 -9.37
CA THR A 26 2.39 2.05 -10.84
C THR A 26 1.72 3.33 -11.39
N LYS A 27 2.39 4.06 -12.29
CA LYS A 27 1.93 5.32 -12.88
C LYS A 27 2.26 5.40 -14.37
N THR A 28 1.40 6.05 -15.15
CA THR A 28 1.63 6.31 -16.58
C THR A 28 2.75 7.33 -16.82
N SER A 29 3.06 8.21 -15.89
CA SER A 29 4.19 9.13 -15.99
C SER A 29 5.02 9.11 -14.70
N LEU A 30 6.33 9.05 -14.87
CA LEU A 30 7.27 9.02 -13.75
C LEU A 30 7.80 10.41 -13.48
N LYS A 31 7.72 10.85 -12.22
CA LYS A 31 8.27 12.11 -11.76
C LYS A 31 9.08 11.91 -10.48
N ARG A 32 10.23 12.56 -10.40
CA ARG A 32 11.03 12.67 -9.17
C ARG A 32 10.33 13.64 -8.23
N ARG A 33 10.17 13.25 -6.97
CA ARG A 33 9.52 14.07 -5.92
C ARG A 33 10.52 14.74 -4.97
N CYS A 34 11.78 14.30 -5.04
CA CYS A 34 12.82 14.59 -4.08
C CYS A 34 14.20 14.54 -4.75
N LYS A 35 15.23 15.05 -4.08
CA LYS A 35 16.61 15.05 -4.57
C LYS A 35 17.19 13.63 -4.67
N ASP A 36 16.85 12.77 -3.71
CA ASP A 36 17.30 11.36 -3.67
C ASP A 36 16.53 10.43 -4.60
N CYS A 37 15.57 10.97 -5.35
CA CYS A 37 14.73 10.20 -6.25
C CYS A 37 15.48 10.03 -7.58
N TYR A 38 15.75 8.79 -7.99
CA TYR A 38 16.47 8.48 -9.22
C TYR A 38 15.68 7.50 -10.08
N ILE A 39 15.90 7.58 -11.40
CA ILE A 39 15.21 6.76 -12.38
C ILE A 39 16.12 5.59 -12.77
N VAL A 40 15.57 4.37 -12.76
CA VAL A 40 16.28 3.16 -13.19
C VAL A 40 15.46 2.40 -14.22
N ARG A 41 16.13 1.78 -15.19
CA ARG A 41 15.52 0.80 -16.09
C ARG A 41 15.86 -0.60 -15.59
N ARG A 42 14.83 -1.43 -15.38
CA ARG A 42 14.96 -2.83 -14.99
C ARG A 42 13.96 -3.66 -15.79
N ARG A 43 14.39 -4.77 -16.37
CA ARG A 43 13.52 -5.69 -17.14
C ARG A 43 12.66 -4.95 -18.20
N GLY A 44 13.25 -4.00 -18.92
CA GLY A 44 12.57 -3.19 -19.94
C GLY A 44 11.62 -2.11 -19.41
N ARG A 45 11.39 -2.01 -18.10
CA ARG A 45 10.49 -1.01 -17.50
C ARG A 45 11.25 0.08 -16.75
N LEU A 46 10.71 1.29 -16.76
CA LEU A 46 11.23 2.42 -16.00
C LEU A 46 10.65 2.44 -14.59
N TYR A 47 11.49 2.79 -13.61
CA TYR A 47 11.12 2.91 -12.21
C TYR A 47 11.71 4.18 -11.62
N VAL A 48 11.04 4.74 -10.62
CA VAL A 48 11.61 5.73 -9.70
C VAL A 48 11.91 5.02 -8.39
N TYR A 49 13.16 5.06 -7.95
CA TYR A 49 13.56 4.62 -6.61
C TYR A 49 13.99 5.83 -5.78
N CYS A 50 13.84 5.69 -4.47
CA CYS A 50 14.27 6.67 -3.49
C CYS A 50 14.77 5.92 -2.27
N LYS A 51 15.97 6.28 -1.78
CA LYS A 51 16.58 5.65 -0.58
C LYS A 51 15.98 6.20 0.71
N THR A 52 15.73 7.51 0.76
CA THR A 52 15.22 8.20 1.96
C THR A 52 13.72 7.99 2.16
N ASN A 53 12.93 7.99 1.08
CA ASN A 53 11.46 7.96 1.16
C ASN A 53 10.85 6.84 0.30
N PRO A 54 10.42 5.71 0.89
CA PRO A 54 9.85 4.60 0.13
C PRO A 54 8.53 4.95 -0.56
N ARG A 55 7.78 5.94 -0.05
CA ARG A 55 6.53 6.44 -0.64
C ARG A 55 6.69 7.04 -2.04
N HIS A 56 7.93 7.36 -2.45
CA HIS A 56 8.23 7.92 -3.76
C HIS A 56 8.48 6.85 -4.83
N LYS A 57 8.61 5.57 -4.43
CA LYS A 57 8.88 4.47 -5.34
C LYS A 57 7.72 4.30 -6.34
N GLN A 58 8.05 4.33 -7.63
CA GLN A 58 7.08 4.26 -8.72
C GLN A 58 7.53 3.32 -9.84
N ARG A 59 6.58 2.72 -10.56
CA ARG A 59 6.78 1.94 -11.79
C ARG A 59 6.05 2.60 -12.94
N LYS A 60 6.67 2.69 -14.11
CA LYS A 60 5.97 3.08 -15.33
C LYS A 60 4.99 1.97 -15.70
N LEU A 61 3.71 2.31 -15.83
CA LEU A 61 2.70 1.43 -16.42
C LEU A 61 3.12 1.07 -17.85
#